data_AF-A0A6A5US67-F1
#
_entry.id   AF-A0A6A5US67-F1
#
_cell.length_a   1.000
_cell.length_b   1.000
_cell.length_c   1.000
_cell.angle_alpha   90.00
_cell.angle_beta   90.00
_cell.angle_gamma   90.00
#
_symmetry.space_group_name_H-M   'P 1'
#
loop_
_entity.id
_entity.type
_entity.pdbx_description
1 polymer ?
#
loop_
_entity_poly.entity_id
_entity_poly.type
_entity_poly.pdbx_seq_one_letter_code
_entity_poly.pdbx_strand_id
1 'polypeptide(L)'
;FQKAWKKENNYTRQPYDILANKAIVFIKLCQRLVIHKASYASIFPNILKGRAHIFYLHNIVLGRKWKLLYEQLSNHFNTNVNHN
;
A
#
# COMPACT_ATOMS: atom_id res chain seq x y z
N PHE A 1 6.74 7.31 -11.34
CA PHE A 1 5.66 6.50 -10.73
C PHE A 1 4.27 7.08 -10.99
N GLN A 2 3.92 8.27 -10.47
CA GLN A 2 2.54 8.80 -10.55
C GLN A 2 1.95 8.90 -11.97
N LYS A 3 2.75 9.28 -12.97
CA LYS A 3 2.32 9.31 -14.39
C LYS A 3 1.93 7.94 -14.96
N ALA A 4 2.47 6.85 -14.40
CA ALA A 4 2.24 5.48 -14.87
C ALA A 4 1.25 4.70 -13.99
N TRP A 5 0.91 5.23 -12.82
CA TRP A 5 -0.01 4.58 -11.89
C TRP A 5 -1.46 4.89 -12.28
N LYS A 6 -2.27 3.84 -12.46
CA LYS A 6 -3.71 4.00 -12.71
C LYS A 6 -4.43 4.20 -11.38
N LYS A 7 -5.24 5.27 -11.28
CA LYS A 7 -5.94 5.62 -10.03
C LYS A 7 -6.97 4.57 -9.61
N GLU A 8 -7.51 3.78 -10.54
CA GLU A 8 -8.37 2.62 -10.22
C GLU A 8 -7.66 1.55 -9.37
N ASN A 9 -6.32 1.53 -9.39
CA ASN A 9 -5.52 0.60 -8.59
C ASN A 9 -5.28 1.10 -7.17
N ASN A 10 -5.76 2.29 -6.79
CA ASN A 10 -5.61 2.77 -5.42
C ASN A 10 -6.25 1.81 -4.42
N TYR A 11 -5.60 1.68 -3.27
CA TYR A 11 -6.10 0.92 -2.15
C TYR A 11 -6.91 1.82 -1.23
N THR A 12 -8.21 1.55 -1.14
CA THR A 12 -9.20 2.34 -0.41
C THR A 12 -9.67 1.66 0.88
N ARG A 13 -9.53 0.34 0.95
CA ARG A 13 -10.11 -0.55 1.97
C ARG A 13 -11.64 -0.75 1.85
N GLN A 14 -12.21 -0.57 0.66
CA GLN A 14 -13.59 -1.00 0.40
C GLN A 14 -13.71 -2.54 0.47
N PRO A 15 -14.94 -3.08 0.64
CA PRO A 15 -15.16 -4.52 0.56
C PRO A 15 -14.55 -5.11 -0.72
N TYR A 16 -13.91 -6.28 -0.61
CA TYR A 16 -13.19 -6.95 -1.70
C TYR A 16 -11.94 -6.22 -2.24
N ASP A 17 -11.59 -5.05 -1.69
CA ASP A 17 -10.31 -4.38 -1.97
C ASP A 17 -9.20 -5.06 -1.17
N ILE A 18 -8.51 -6.01 -1.82
CA ILE A 18 -7.48 -6.84 -1.21
C ILE A 18 -6.12 -6.15 -1.33
N LEU A 19 -5.50 -5.86 -0.17
CA LEU A 19 -4.21 -5.16 -0.08
C LEU A 19 -3.10 -5.89 -0.85
N ALA A 20 -3.05 -7.23 -0.75
CA ALA A 20 -2.06 -8.05 -1.43
C ALA A 20 -2.11 -7.89 -2.96
N ASN A 21 -3.31 -7.84 -3.55
CA ASN A 21 -3.48 -7.65 -4.98
C ASN A 21 -2.94 -6.29 -5.43
N LYS A 22 -3.26 -5.22 -4.67
CA LYS A 22 -2.74 -3.87 -4.98
C LYS A 22 -1.22 -3.78 -4.80
N ALA A 23 -0.67 -4.44 -3.78
CA ALA A 23 0.77 -4.50 -3.55
C ALA A 23 1.52 -5.23 -4.69
N ILE A 24 0.96 -6.31 -5.24
CA ILE A 24 1.54 -6.99 -6.42
C ILE A 24 1.58 -6.05 -7.62
N VAL A 25 0.49 -5.35 -7.92
CA VAL A 25 0.43 -4.38 -9.03
C VAL A 25 1.45 -3.26 -8.83
N PHE A 26 1.57 -2.74 -7.61
CA PHE A 26 2.58 -1.75 -7.22
C PHE A 26 4.01 -2.24 -7.47
N ILE A 27 4.36 -3.43 -6.96
CA ILE A 27 5.71 -4.00 -7.09
C ILE A 27 6.06 -4.20 -8.56
N LYS A 28 5.14 -4.76 -9.36
CA LYS A 28 5.34 -4.96 -10.80
C LYS A 28 5.59 -3.64 -11.53
N LEU A 29 4.85 -2.59 -11.20
CA LEU A 29 5.09 -1.27 -11.80
C LEU A 29 6.44 -0.69 -11.37
N CYS A 30 6.80 -0.79 -10.09
CA CYS A 30 8.09 -0.34 -9.60
C CYS A 30 9.26 -1.05 -10.29
N GLN A 31 9.17 -2.37 -10.48
CA GLN A 31 10.15 -3.15 -11.23
C GLN A 31 10.26 -2.68 -12.68
N ARG A 32 9.12 -2.47 -13.37
CA ARG A 32 9.10 -1.97 -14.76
C ARG A 32 9.73 -0.59 -14.89
N LEU A 33 9.60 0.25 -13.86
CA LEU A 33 10.18 1.59 -13.81
C LEU A 33 11.60 1.63 -13.22
N VAL A 34 12.20 0.46 -12.93
CA VAL A 34 13.54 0.34 -12.33
C VAL A 34 13.66 1.12 -11.00
N ILE A 35 12.56 1.18 -10.24
CA ILE A 35 12.53 1.82 -8.93
C ILE A 35 13.17 0.88 -7.92
N HIS A 36 14.16 1.38 -7.18
CA HIS A 36 14.85 0.58 -6.18
C HIS A 36 13.94 0.24 -4.98
N LYS A 37 14.07 -0.98 -4.44
CA LYS A 37 13.25 -1.46 -3.32
C LYS A 37 13.34 -0.57 -2.07
N ALA A 38 14.47 0.11 -1.87
CA ALA A 38 14.63 1.08 -0.79
C ALA A 38 13.62 2.24 -0.87
N SER A 39 13.19 2.62 -2.08
CA SER A 39 12.22 3.70 -2.31
C SER A 39 10.77 3.24 -2.20
N TYR A 40 10.50 1.94 -2.04
CA TYR A 40 9.11 1.45 -2.04
C TYR A 40 8.31 2.04 -0.88
N ALA A 41 8.92 2.19 0.29
CA ALA A 41 8.25 2.73 1.47
C ALA A 41 7.85 4.21 1.32
N SER A 42 8.61 5.00 0.57
CA SER A 42 8.27 6.40 0.30
C SER A 42 7.24 6.57 -0.81
N ILE A 43 7.18 5.61 -1.74
CA ILE A 43 6.28 5.70 -2.91
C ILE A 43 4.92 5.07 -2.62
N PHE A 44 4.87 3.96 -1.89
CA PHE A 44 3.63 3.23 -1.61
C PHE A 44 2.49 4.07 -1.01
N PRO A 45 2.73 5.06 -0.13
CA PRO A 45 1.65 5.89 0.42
C PRO A 45 0.83 6.60 -0.66
N ASN A 46 1.44 6.90 -1.82
CA ASN A 46 0.75 7.52 -2.95
C ASN A 46 -0.40 6.69 -3.52
N ILE A 47 -0.42 5.38 -3.27
CA ILE A 47 -1.49 4.49 -3.75
C ILE A 47 -2.59 4.29 -2.71
N LEU A 48 -2.42 4.81 -1.49
CA LEU A 48 -3.41 4.71 -0.42
C LEU A 48 -4.45 5.82 -0.57
N LYS A 49 -5.71 5.48 -0.30
CA LYS A 49 -6.85 6.40 -0.32
C LYS A 49 -7.79 6.12 0.85
N GLY A 50 -8.64 7.09 1.16
CA GLY A 50 -9.66 6.95 2.20
C GLY A 50 -9.08 6.51 3.55
N ARG A 51 -9.69 5.48 4.15
CA ARG A 51 -9.31 4.95 5.47
C ARG A 51 -7.87 4.42 5.51
N ALA A 52 -7.40 3.83 4.41
CA ALA A 52 -6.02 3.32 4.34
C ALA A 52 -4.98 4.44 4.42
N HIS A 53 -5.25 5.58 3.77
CA HIS A 53 -4.36 6.74 3.84
C HIS A 53 -4.40 7.40 5.22
N ILE A 54 -5.60 7.57 5.81
CA ILE A 54 -5.74 8.11 7.17
C ILE A 54 -4.97 7.24 8.18
N PHE A 55 -5.10 5.91 8.09
CA PHE A 55 -4.36 5.00 8.96
C PHE A 55 -2.85 5.17 8.79
N TYR A 56 -2.36 5.26 7.55
CA TYR A 56 -0.94 5.47 7.26
C TYR A 56 -0.39 6.73 7.95
N LEU A 57 -1.08 7.87 7.79
CA LEU A 57 -0.63 9.15 8.35
C LEU A 57 -0.51 9.15 9.87
N HIS A 58 -1.41 8.46 10.57
CA HIS A 58 -1.43 8.45 12.04
C HIS A 58 -0.56 7.37 12.67
N ASN A 59 -0.30 6.26 11.96
CA ASN A 59 0.26 5.05 12.57
C ASN A 59 1.62 4.63 12.00
N ILE A 60 2.04 5.20 10.86
CA ILE A 60 3.29 4.78 10.19
C ILE A 60 4.31 5.91 10.23
N VAL A 61 5.35 5.69 11.03
CA VAL A 61 6.51 6.59 11.15
C VAL A 61 7.32 6.60 9.85
N LEU A 62 7.79 7.79 9.45
CA LEU A 62 8.65 8.01 8.29
C LEU A 62 9.96 7.21 8.38
N GLY A 63 10.54 6.86 7.23
CA GLY A 63 11.83 6.14 7.16
C GLY A 63 11.77 4.63 7.39
N ARG A 64 10.57 4.05 7.58
CA ARG A 64 10.43 2.58 7.68
C ARG A 64 10.78 1.86 6.39
N LYS A 65 11.25 0.62 6.54
CA LYS A 65 11.41 -0.32 5.43
C LYS A 65 10.04 -0.75 4.90
N TRP A 66 9.97 -0.99 3.59
CA TRP A 66 8.77 -1.44 2.88
C TRP A 66 8.08 -2.65 3.55
N LYS A 67 8.85 -3.67 3.93
CA LYS A 67 8.31 -4.90 4.54
C LYS A 67 7.49 -4.60 5.80
N LEU A 68 8.04 -3.81 6.72
CA LEU A 68 7.39 -3.45 7.98
C LEU A 68 6.13 -2.61 7.76
N LEU A 69 6.18 -1.68 6.80
CA LEU A 69 5.02 -0.87 6.42
C LEU A 69 3.88 -1.76 5.89
N TYR A 70 4.21 -2.68 4.98
CA TYR A 70 3.22 -3.61 4.41
C TYR A 70 2.63 -4.54 5.47
N GLU A 71 3.47 -5.11 6.35
CA GLU A 71 3.02 -5.98 7.44
C GLU A 71 2.08 -5.25 8.39
N GLN A 72 2.37 -4.01 8.76
CA GLN A 72 1.50 -3.24 9.65
C GLN A 72 0.14 -2.93 9.01
N LEU A 73 0.12 -2.56 7.72
CA LEU A 73 -1.14 -2.37 6.98
C LEU A 73 -1.91 -3.69 6.85
N SER A 74 -1.23 -4.78 6.53
CA SER A 74 -1.84 -6.11 6.42
C SER A 74 -2.43 -6.55 7.75
N ASN A 75 -1.72 -6.37 8.87
CA ASN A 75 -2.19 -6.76 10.19
C ASN A 75 -3.37 -5.93 10.67
N HIS A 76 -3.47 -4.66 10.28
CA HIS A 76 -4.61 -3.83 10.65
C HIS A 76 -5.84 -4.11 9.77
N PHE A 77 -5.64 -4.30 8.47
CA PHE A 77 -6.74 -4.41 7.53
C PHE A 77 -7.17 -5.87 7.27
N ASN A 78 -6.28 -6.86 7.25
CA ASN A 78 -6.70 -8.24 6.98
C ASN A 78 -7.31 -8.95 8.19
N THR A 79 -6.98 -8.54 9.42
CA THR A 79 -7.56 -9.13 10.65
C THR A 79 -9.03 -8.79 10.83
N ASN A 80 -9.47 -7.61 10.38
CA ASN A 80 -10.87 -7.19 10.42
C ASN A 80 -11.79 -7.87 9.39
N VAL A 81 -11.31 -8.85 8.61
CA VAL A 81 -12.14 -9.60 7.65
C VAL A 81 -12.61 -10.96 8.23
N ASN A 82 -12.00 -11.44 9.32
CA ASN A 82 -12.27 -12.77 9.87
C ASN A 82 -13.11 -12.78 11.15
N HIS A 83 -13.92 -11.75 11.39
CA HIS A 83 -14.93 -11.77 12.46
C HIS A 83 -16.31 -11.50 11.85
N ASN A 84 -16.86 -12.49 11.16
CA ASN A 84 -18.31 -12.74 11.12
C ASN A 84 -18.58 -14.20 10.75
#